data_AF-A0A7W5SPI1-F1
#
_entry.id   AF-A0A7W5SPI1-F1
#
_cell.length_a   1.000
_cell.length_b   1.000
_cell.length_c   1.000
_cell.angle_alpha   90.00
_cell.angle_beta   90.00
_cell.angle_gamma   90.00
#
_symmetry.space_group_name_H-M   'P 1'
#
loop_
_entity.id
_entity.type
_entity.pdbx_description
1 polymer ?
#
loop_
_entity_poly.entity_id
_entity_poly.type
_entity_poly.pdbx_seq_one_letter_code
_entity_poly.pdbx_strand_id
1 'polypeptide(L)' 'MQRKNAAAAKKASTRIIQMIQMLSSQPDMGRPAEESLQGLRELVVKFGRDGYVVLYRHIGDEVLIAAIRHGREDGYK' A
#
# COMPACT_ATOMS: atom_id res chain seq x y z
N MET A 1 -20.08 -7.82 -13.83
CA MET A 1 -18.64 -7.70 -14.16
C MET A 1 -18.29 -6.23 -14.35
N GLN A 2 -17.56 -5.60 -13.41
CA GLN A 2 -17.31 -4.16 -13.48
C GLN A 2 -16.20 -3.89 -14.51
N ARG A 3 -16.55 -3.16 -15.57
CA ARG A 3 -15.66 -2.75 -16.66
C ARG A 3 -14.35 -2.18 -16.10
N LYS A 4 -13.22 -2.64 -16.63
CA LYS A 4 -11.88 -2.05 -16.45
C LYS A 4 -11.96 -0.54 -16.71
N ASN A 5 -12.07 0.26 -15.65
CA ASN A 5 -12.14 1.71 -15.75
C ASN A 5 -10.72 2.27 -15.63
N ALA A 6 -10.08 2.49 -16.78
CA ALA A 6 -8.69 2.99 -16.84
C ALA A 6 -8.51 4.32 -16.08
N ALA A 7 -9.52 5.18 -16.05
CA ALA A 7 -9.46 6.43 -15.29
C ALA A 7 -9.44 6.18 -13.77
N ALA A 8 -10.20 5.20 -13.28
CA ALA A 8 -10.16 4.81 -11.88
C ALA A 8 -8.80 4.17 -11.51
N ALA A 9 -8.25 3.33 -12.39
CA ALA A 9 -6.91 2.76 -12.20
C ALA A 9 -5.82 3.83 -12.15
N LYS A 10 -5.90 4.86 -13.02
CA LYS A 10 -4.99 6.01 -13.00
C LYS A 10 -5.07 6.80 -11.70
N LYS A 11 -6.29 7.08 -11.20
CA LYS A 11 -6.48 7.77 -9.93
C LYS A 11 -5.95 6.96 -8.73
N ALA A 12 -6.15 5.64 -8.73
CA ALA A 12 -5.61 4.76 -7.70
C ALA A 12 -4.08 4.81 -7.68
N SER A 13 -3.45 4.65 -8.85
CA SER A 13 -1.99 4.65 -8.97
C SER A 13 -1.38 6.00 -8.57
N THR A 14 -1.97 7.12 -8.98
CA THR A 14 -1.54 8.45 -8.48
C THR A 14 -1.61 8.54 -6.96
N ARG A 15 -2.69 8.05 -6.34
CA ARG A 15 -2.83 8.09 -4.88
C ARG A 15 -1.80 7.20 -4.18
N ILE A 16 -1.54 6.00 -4.71
CA ILE A 16 -0.53 5.08 -4.18
C ILE A 16 0.86 5.71 -4.25
N ILE A 17 1.23 6.30 -5.39
CA ILE A 17 2.54 6.95 -5.58
C ILE A 17 2.73 8.09 -4.57
N GLN A 18 1.73 8.96 -4.39
CA GLN A 18 1.80 10.05 -3.41
C GLN A 18 2.04 9.53 -1.99
N MET A 19 1.34 8.45 -1.60
CA MET A 19 1.48 7.86 -0.27
C MET A 19 2.86 7.20 -0.08
N ILE A 20 3.40 6.55 -1.12
CA ILE A 20 4.76 5.99 -1.10
C ILE A 20 5.81 7.09 -0.98
N GLN A 21 5.66 8.22 -1.66
CA GLN A 21 6.58 9.35 -1.57
C GLN A 21 6.64 9.94 -0.15
N MET A 22 5.55 9.88 0.62
CA MET A 22 5.54 10.30 2.03
C MET A 22 6.39 9.38 2.92
N LEU A 23 6.62 8.13 2.52
CA LEU A 23 7.44 7.20 3.32
C LEU A 23 8.91 7.63 3.41
N SER A 24 9.40 8.43 2.46
CA SER A 24 10.78 8.97 2.52
C SER A 24 10.98 9.94 3.69
N SER A 25 9.93 10.60 4.18
CA SER A 25 10.01 11.51 5.33
C SER A 25 9.34 10.96 6.59
N GLN A 26 8.39 10.03 6.42
CA GLN A 26 7.60 9.45 7.51
C GLN A 26 7.47 7.91 7.36
N PRO A 27 8.59 7.17 7.50
CA PRO A 27 8.60 5.72 7.33
C PRO A 27 7.76 4.97 8.38
N ASP A 28 7.43 5.59 9.52
CA ASP A 28 6.63 4.97 10.59
C ASP A 28 5.11 5.16 10.42
N MET A 29 4.65 5.82 9.34
CA MET A 29 3.22 6.09 9.10
C MET A 29 2.39 4.82 8.86
N GLY A 30 3.00 3.75 8.34
CA GLY A 30 2.36 2.46 8.21
C GLY A 30 2.35 1.69 9.53
N ARG A 31 1.29 0.93 9.79
CA ARG A 31 1.20 0.09 10.99
C ARG A 31 2.10 -1.15 10.84
N PRO A 32 2.62 -1.74 11.93
CA PRO A 32 3.28 -3.04 11.85
C PRO A 32 2.38 -4.06 11.15
N ALA A 33 2.94 -4.86 10.24
CA ALA A 33 2.24 -6.00 9.66
C ALA A 33 2.10 -7.13 10.69
N GLU A 34 1.34 -8.16 10.35
CA GLU A 34 1.25 -9.37 11.17
C GLU A 34 2.63 -9.97 11.47
N GLU A 35 2.78 -10.65 12.60
CA GLU A 35 4.08 -11.24 13.02
C GLU A 35 4.65 -12.22 11.98
N SER A 36 3.79 -12.88 11.20
CA SER A 36 4.19 -13.74 10.08
C SER A 36 4.95 -13.00 8.97
N LEU A 37 4.73 -11.69 8.86
CA LEU A 37 5.33 -10.76 7.90
C LEU A 37 6.45 -9.95 8.58
N GLN A 38 7.26 -10.61 9.41
CA GLN A 38 8.29 -10.02 10.28
C GLN A 38 8.96 -8.77 9.68
N GLY A 39 8.91 -7.66 10.41
CA GLY A 39 9.58 -6.41 10.01
C GLY A 39 8.99 -5.72 8.79
N LEU A 40 7.82 -6.14 8.29
CA LEU A 40 7.04 -5.36 7.32
C LEU A 40 6.06 -4.44 8.05
N ARG A 41 5.70 -3.37 7.36
CA ARG A 41 4.67 -2.41 7.71
C ARG A 41 3.63 -2.34 6.60
N GLU A 42 2.41 -2.04 6.98
CA GLU A 42 1.26 -1.89 6.11
C GLU A 42 0.88 -0.42 6.03
N LEU A 43 0.92 0.13 4.83
CA LEU A 43 0.36 1.43 4.54
C LEU A 43 -0.99 1.27 3.83
N VAL A 44 -2.07 1.63 4.52
CA VAL A 44 -3.42 1.58 3.97
C VAL A 44 -3.70 2.82 3.13
N VAL A 45 -3.86 2.63 1.83
CA VAL A 45 -4.23 3.66 0.86
C VAL A 45 -5.72 3.58 0.58
N LYS A 46 -6.50 4.47 1.18
CA LYS A 46 -7.95 4.55 0.97
C LYS A 46 -8.24 4.94 -0.49
N PHE A 47 -8.91 4.05 -1.22
CA PHE A 47 -9.37 4.29 -2.59
C PHE A 47 -10.56 3.38 -2.93
N GLY A 48 -11.67 3.97 -3.40
CA GLY A 48 -12.88 3.19 -3.68
C GLY A 48 -13.41 2.48 -2.42
N ARG A 49 -14.00 1.30 -2.60
CA ARG A 49 -14.63 0.54 -1.50
C ARG A 49 -13.63 -0.23 -0.63
N ASP A 50 -12.59 -0.79 -1.23
CA ASP A 50 -11.72 -1.77 -0.56
C ASP A 50 -10.27 -1.27 -0.38
N GLY A 51 -9.90 -0.17 -1.04
CA GLY A 51 -8.56 0.42 -0.92
C GLY A 51 -7.42 -0.49 -1.41
N TYR A 52 -6.21 -0.03 -1.12
CA TYR A 52 -4.97 -0.77 -1.35
C TYR A 52 -4.15 -0.82 -0.08
N VAL A 53 -3.34 -1.86 0.07
CA VAL A 53 -2.32 -1.98 1.11
C VAL A 53 -0.96 -2.05 0.44
N VAL A 54 -0.07 -1.17 0.85
CA VAL A 54 1.34 -1.21 0.47
C VAL A 54 2.10 -1.87 1.62
N LEU A 55 2.68 -3.03 1.37
CA LEU A 55 3.61 -3.70 2.27
C LEU A 55 5.00 -3.17 2.02
N TYR A 56 5.66 -2.66 3.06
CA TYR A 56 7.00 -2.09 2.94
C TYR A 56 7.84 -2.36 4.18
N ARG A 57 9.15 -2.17 4.06
CA ARG A 57 10.10 -2.15 5.18
C ARG A 57 11.00 -0.94 5.06
N HIS A 58 11.32 -0.33 6.19
CA HIS A 58 12.34 0.71 6.27
C HIS A 58 13.69 0.06 6.61
N ILE A 59 14.72 0.35 5.80
CA ILE A 59 16.07 -0.23 5.92
C ILE A 59 17.08 0.92 5.81
N GLY A 60 17.65 1.34 6.93
CA GLY A 60 18.53 2.53 6.94
C GLY A 60 17.75 3.78 6.55
N ASP A 61 18.13 4.41 5.44
CA ASP A 61 17.46 5.57 4.84
C ASP A 61 16.55 5.20 3.65
N GLU A 62 16.40 3.89 3.37
CA GLU A 62 15.64 3.40 2.22
C GLU A 62 14.32 2.74 2.62
N VAL A 63 13.34 2.83 1.72
CA VAL A 63 12.04 2.18 1.85
C VAL A 63 11.89 1.12 0.76
N LEU A 64 11.90 -0.15 1.15
CA LEU A 64 11.65 -1.26 0.26
C LEU A 64 10.14 -1.53 0.18
N ILE A 65 9.55 -1.38 -1.01
CA ILE A 65 8.16 -1.77 -1.26
C ILE A 65 8.13 -3.26 -1.63
N ALA A 66 7.62 -4.10 -0.74
CA ALA A 66 7.56 -5.55 -0.92
C ALA A 66 6.37 -5.96 -1.79
N ALA A 67 5.21 -5.32 -1.61
CA ALA A 67 4.03 -5.58 -2.41
C ALA A 67 3.03 -4.41 -2.37
N ILE A 68 2.19 -4.32 -3.40
CA ILE A 68 1.01 -3.46 -3.43
C ILE A 68 -0.18 -4.38 -3.70
N ARG A 69 -1.11 -4.50 -2.75
CA ARG A 69 -2.26 -5.41 -2.80
C ARG A 69 -3.56 -4.62 -2.80
N HIS A 70 -4.55 -5.04 -3.56
CA HIS A 70 -5.91 -4.51 -3.46
C HIS A 70 -6.64 -5.20 -2.31
N GLY A 71 -7.48 -4.50 -1.54
CA GLY A 71 -8.23 -5.09 -0.41
C GLY A 71 -9.25 -6.19 -0.78
N ARG A 72 -9.30 -6.61 -2.05
CA ARG A 72 -10.10 -7.75 -2.54
C ARG A 72 -9.26 -8.97 -2.91
N GLU A 73 -7.94 -8.84 -2.94
CA GLU A 73 -7.04 -9.97 -3.16
C GLU A 73 -6.96 -10.77 -1.85
N ASP A 74 -7.11 -12.09 -1.96
CA ASP A 74 -7.28 -13.03 -0.86
C ASP A 74 -6.20 -12.83 0.22
N GLY A 75 -6.61 -12.54 1.47
CA GLY A 75 -5.73 -12.34 2.62
C GLY A 75 -5.79 -10.96 3.32
N TYR A 76 -6.64 -10.03 2.88
CA TYR A 76 -6.81 -8.70 3.52
C TYR A 76 -8.26 -8.38 3.94
N LYS A 77 -9.07 -9.42 4.21
CA LYS A 77 -10.40 -9.27 4.81
C LYS A 77 -10.39 -9.48 6.31
#